data_AF-Q3ZBN4-F1
#
_entry.id   AF-Q3ZBN4-F1
#
_cell.length_a   1.000
_cell.length_b   1.000
_cell.length_c   1.000
_cell.angle_alpha   90.00
_cell.angle_beta   90.00
_cell.angle_gamma   90.00
#
_symmetry.space_group_name_H-M   'P 1'
#
loop_
_entity.id
_entity.type
_entity.pdbx_description
1 polymer ?
#
loop_
_entity_poly.entity_id
_entity_poly.type
_entity_poly.pdbx_seq_one_letter_code
_entity_poly.pdbx_strand_id
1 'polypeptide(L)'
;MELERIVSAALLAFVQTHLPEADLSGLDDVIFSYVLGVLGDLGPSGPSEENFDMEAFTEMMEAYVPGFAHIPRGTIGDMIQKLSGQLSGARNKENVQPQSSEVQGQVSISPEPLQRPEKLKEETMSSAGDTQDEAAGPEEELLPGVDVLLEVFPTCSVEQAQWVLAKARGDLEEAVQMLVEGKQGPPAWDGPNQDLPRRLRGPQKDELKSFILQKYMMVDSAEDQKIHRPMAPKEAPKKLIRYIDNQIVSTKGERFKDVRNPEAEEMKATYINLKPARKYRFH
;
A
#
# COMPACT_ATOMS: atom_id res chain seq x y z
N MET A 1 -12.37 17.30 -3.21
CA MET A 1 -12.98 16.96 -1.92
C MET A 1 -14.52 16.96 -1.91
N GLU A 2 -15.24 17.74 -2.73
CA GLU A 2 -16.73 17.66 -2.69
C GLU A 2 -17.27 16.30 -3.16
N LEU A 3 -16.65 15.68 -4.17
CA LEU A 3 -17.03 14.34 -4.64
C LEU A 3 -16.85 13.27 -3.56
N GLU A 4 -15.71 13.28 -2.86
CA GLU A 4 -15.46 12.38 -1.72
C GLU A 4 -16.48 12.61 -0.61
N ARG A 5 -16.89 13.85 -0.35
CA ARG A 5 -17.93 14.17 0.64
C ARG A 5 -19.30 13.62 0.24
N ILE A 6 -19.62 13.61 -1.06
CA ILE A 6 -20.84 12.99 -1.58
C ILE A 6 -20.77 11.47 -1.40
N VAL A 7 -19.65 10.85 -1.76
CA VAL A 7 -19.43 9.40 -1.58
C VAL A 7 -19.52 9.02 -0.11
N SER A 8 -18.81 9.71 0.77
CA SER A 8 -18.79 9.39 2.20
C SER A 8 -20.16 9.54 2.84
N ALA A 9 -20.87 10.65 2.57
CA ALA A 9 -22.21 10.86 3.10
C ALA A 9 -23.21 9.81 2.61
N ALA A 10 -23.16 9.45 1.32
CA ALA A 10 -24.06 8.47 0.75
C ALA A 10 -23.75 7.03 1.18
N LEU A 11 -22.47 6.67 1.28
CA LEU A 11 -22.04 5.36 1.75
C LEU A 11 -22.40 5.17 3.22
N LEU A 12 -22.13 6.15 4.07
CA LEU A 12 -22.52 6.12 5.49
C LEU A 12 -24.03 5.99 5.65
N ALA A 13 -24.82 6.75 4.89
CA ALA A 13 -26.27 6.63 4.92
C ALA A 13 -26.75 5.24 4.48
N PHE A 14 -26.16 4.69 3.40
CA PHE A 14 -26.50 3.36 2.92
C PHE A 14 -26.20 2.27 3.94
N VAL A 15 -25.00 2.28 4.52
CA VAL A 15 -24.60 1.30 5.54
C VAL A 15 -25.52 1.41 6.75
N GLN A 16 -25.81 2.61 7.25
CA GLN A 16 -26.73 2.79 8.39
C GLN A 16 -28.15 2.29 8.12
N THR A 17 -28.63 2.36 6.87
CA THR A 17 -29.97 1.88 6.52
C THR A 17 -30.08 0.36 6.48
N HIS A 18 -29.01 -0.35 6.09
CA HIS A 18 -29.02 -1.81 5.94
C HIS A 18 -28.39 -2.53 7.13
N LEU A 19 -27.45 -1.88 7.82
CA LEU A 19 -26.69 -2.40 8.95
C LEU A 19 -26.65 -1.32 10.06
N PRO A 20 -27.73 -1.15 10.84
CA PRO A 20 -27.80 -0.14 11.89
C PRO A 20 -26.81 -0.39 13.04
N GLU A 21 -26.33 -1.63 13.18
CA GLU A 21 -25.35 -2.04 14.19
C GLU A 21 -23.90 -2.07 13.65
N ALA A 22 -23.69 -1.68 12.38
CA ALA A 22 -22.36 -1.66 11.81
C ALA A 22 -21.46 -0.60 12.47
N ASP A 23 -20.23 -0.99 12.75
CA ASP A 23 -19.19 -0.04 13.12
C ASP A 23 -18.71 0.71 11.87
N LEU A 24 -18.90 2.04 11.87
CA LEU A 24 -18.48 2.92 10.78
C LEU A 24 -17.08 3.50 11.02
N SER A 25 -16.42 3.14 12.13
CA SER A 25 -15.10 3.66 12.49
C SER A 25 -14.01 3.26 11.50
N GLY A 26 -14.19 2.15 10.77
CA GLY A 26 -13.29 1.67 9.74
C GLY A 26 -13.39 2.41 8.40
N LEU A 27 -14.45 3.20 8.17
CA LEU A 27 -14.61 3.94 6.92
C LEU A 27 -13.72 5.19 6.91
N ASP A 28 -12.61 5.11 6.18
CA ASP A 28 -11.59 6.16 6.06
C ASP A 28 -11.46 6.74 4.64
N ASP A 29 -10.50 7.65 4.46
CA ASP A 29 -10.24 8.27 3.16
C ASP A 29 -9.77 7.26 2.09
N VAL A 30 -9.19 6.12 2.49
CA VAL A 30 -8.72 5.08 1.57
C VAL A 30 -9.91 4.39 0.94
N ILE A 31 -10.91 3.98 1.73
CA ILE A 31 -12.11 3.35 1.19
C ILE A 31 -12.94 4.35 0.38
N PHE A 32 -13.05 5.61 0.80
CA PHE A 32 -13.75 6.62 0.01
C PHE A 32 -13.07 6.87 -1.34
N SER A 33 -11.73 6.87 -1.37
CA SER A 33 -10.95 6.98 -2.61
C SER A 33 -11.15 5.77 -3.52
N TYR A 34 -11.17 4.56 -2.95
CA TYR A 34 -11.45 3.33 -3.68
C TYR A 34 -12.83 3.36 -4.32
N VAL A 35 -13.89 3.64 -3.54
CA VAL A 35 -15.26 3.72 -4.03
C VAL A 35 -15.41 4.79 -5.10
N LEU A 36 -14.75 5.94 -4.93
CA LEU A 36 -14.75 7.00 -5.94
C LEU A 36 -14.04 6.57 -7.23
N GLY A 37 -12.95 5.81 -7.14
CA GLY A 37 -12.26 5.22 -8.29
C GLY A 37 -13.16 4.23 -9.05
N VAL A 38 -13.77 3.29 -8.34
CA VAL A 38 -14.75 2.34 -8.88
C VAL A 38 -15.90 3.06 -9.59
N LEU A 39 -16.49 4.07 -8.96
CA LEU A 39 -17.57 4.87 -9.56
C LEU A 39 -17.10 5.71 -10.76
N GLY A 40 -15.83 6.08 -10.80
CA GLY A 40 -15.21 6.78 -11.93
C GLY A 40 -15.10 5.90 -13.18
N ASP A 41 -14.78 4.61 -12.98
CA ASP A 41 -14.65 3.62 -14.05
C ASP A 41 -16.02 3.20 -14.61
N LEU A 42 -17.06 3.19 -13.76
CA LEU A 42 -18.41 2.74 -14.13
C LEU A 42 -19.16 3.65 -15.11
N GLY A 43 -18.67 4.86 -15.34
CA GLY A 43 -19.29 5.82 -16.25
C GLY A 43 -20.78 6.09 -15.94
N PRO A 44 -21.48 6.80 -16.85
CA PRO A 44 -22.91 7.09 -16.67
C PRO A 44 -23.81 5.86 -16.90
N SER A 45 -23.29 4.81 -17.52
CA SER A 45 -24.05 3.59 -17.85
C SER A 45 -24.37 2.74 -16.63
N GLY A 46 -23.65 2.93 -15.52
CA GLY A 46 -23.83 2.18 -14.28
C GLY A 46 -23.18 0.78 -14.33
N PRO A 47 -23.35 -0.01 -13.26
CA PRO A 47 -22.77 -1.34 -13.17
C PRO A 47 -23.40 -2.30 -14.18
N SER A 48 -22.56 -2.92 -15.02
CA SER A 48 -22.89 -4.08 -15.86
C SER A 48 -21.95 -5.23 -15.51
N GLU A 49 -22.39 -6.47 -15.68
CA GLU A 49 -21.58 -7.68 -15.41
C GLU A 49 -20.18 -7.63 -16.06
N GLU A 50 -20.05 -6.99 -17.22
CA GLU A 50 -18.78 -6.87 -17.94
C GLU A 50 -17.87 -5.72 -17.43
N ASN A 51 -18.45 -4.69 -16.79
CA ASN A 51 -17.71 -3.48 -16.39
C ASN A 51 -17.52 -3.38 -14.87
N PHE A 52 -18.29 -4.15 -14.10
CA PHE A 52 -18.32 -4.06 -12.65
C PHE A 52 -18.19 -5.43 -12.00
N ASP A 53 -17.09 -5.62 -11.28
CA ASP A 53 -16.92 -6.78 -10.41
C ASP A 53 -17.62 -6.53 -9.06
N MET A 54 -18.88 -6.95 -8.99
CA MET A 54 -19.71 -6.87 -7.79
C MET A 54 -19.11 -7.69 -6.63
N GLU A 55 -18.47 -8.82 -6.94
CA GLU A 55 -17.94 -9.74 -5.91
C GLU A 55 -16.71 -9.14 -5.26
N ALA A 56 -15.77 -8.62 -6.06
CA ALA A 56 -14.60 -7.90 -5.56
C ALA A 56 -14.98 -6.63 -4.77
N PHE A 57 -15.98 -5.87 -5.22
CA PHE A 57 -16.46 -4.70 -4.47
C PHE A 57 -17.06 -5.11 -3.13
N THR A 58 -17.87 -6.17 -3.12
CA THR A 58 -18.54 -6.65 -1.90
C THR A 58 -17.50 -7.20 -0.91
N GLU A 59 -16.52 -7.96 -1.39
CA GLU A 59 -15.40 -8.46 -0.58
C GLU A 59 -14.60 -7.32 0.04
N MET A 60 -14.27 -6.30 -0.77
CA MET A 60 -13.56 -5.12 -0.28
C MET A 60 -14.37 -4.39 0.81
N MET A 61 -15.67 -4.19 0.59
CA MET A 61 -16.54 -3.52 1.56
C MET A 61 -16.74 -4.33 2.85
N GLU A 62 -16.84 -5.67 2.76
CA GLU A 62 -16.96 -6.57 3.91
C GLU A 62 -15.76 -6.47 4.85
N ALA A 63 -14.55 -6.24 4.31
CA ALA A 63 -13.34 -6.08 5.11
C ALA A 63 -13.35 -4.85 6.02
N TYR A 64 -14.06 -3.78 5.64
CA TYR A 64 -14.20 -2.55 6.44
C TYR A 64 -15.51 -2.52 7.24
N VAL A 65 -16.57 -3.10 6.68
CA VAL A 65 -17.92 -3.11 7.25
C VAL A 65 -18.38 -4.57 7.34
N PRO A 66 -18.15 -5.25 8.47
CA PRO A 66 -18.62 -6.61 8.67
C PRO A 66 -20.13 -6.73 8.45
N GLY A 67 -20.55 -7.73 7.67
CA GLY A 67 -21.93 -7.97 7.30
C GLY A 67 -22.40 -7.27 6.02
N PHE A 68 -21.56 -6.45 5.36
CA PHE A 68 -21.88 -5.83 4.08
C PHE A 68 -22.23 -6.86 2.99
N ALA A 69 -21.58 -8.02 3.00
CA ALA A 69 -21.84 -9.13 2.07
C ALA A 69 -23.26 -9.75 2.21
N HIS A 70 -23.96 -9.50 3.33
CA HIS A 70 -25.33 -9.95 3.51
C HIS A 70 -26.36 -9.03 2.83
N ILE A 71 -25.94 -7.84 2.38
CA ILE A 71 -26.82 -6.92 1.64
C ILE A 71 -27.09 -7.53 0.26
N PRO A 72 -28.35 -7.55 -0.22
CA PRO A 72 -28.66 -8.07 -1.54
C PRO A 72 -27.88 -7.35 -2.64
N ARG A 73 -27.26 -8.12 -3.56
CA ARG A 73 -26.47 -7.59 -4.69
C ARG A 73 -27.22 -6.52 -5.51
N GLY A 74 -28.53 -6.70 -5.71
CA GLY A 74 -29.37 -5.71 -6.39
C GLY A 74 -29.39 -4.36 -5.68
N THR A 75 -29.49 -4.35 -4.35
CA THR A 75 -29.49 -3.11 -3.55
C THR A 75 -28.13 -2.41 -3.59
N ILE A 76 -27.03 -3.17 -3.60
CA ILE A 76 -25.67 -2.62 -3.77
C ILE A 76 -25.54 -2.00 -5.17
N GLY A 77 -26.00 -2.70 -6.21
CA GLY A 77 -26.01 -2.20 -7.59
C GLY A 77 -26.80 -0.90 -7.73
N ASP A 78 -27.99 -0.83 -7.14
CA ASP A 78 -28.84 0.37 -7.12
C ASP A 78 -28.15 1.54 -6.41
N MET A 79 -27.47 1.28 -5.28
CA MET A 79 -26.68 2.29 -4.57
C MET A 79 -25.56 2.84 -5.47
N ILE A 80 -24.79 1.95 -6.09
CA ILE A 80 -23.66 2.32 -6.97
C ILE A 80 -24.15 3.13 -8.17
N GLN A 81 -25.24 2.71 -8.81
CA GLN A 81 -25.84 3.44 -9.94
C GLN A 81 -26.37 4.81 -9.51
N LYS A 82 -27.01 4.90 -8.34
CA LYS A 82 -27.46 6.17 -7.78
C LYS A 82 -26.28 7.09 -7.47
N LEU A 83 -25.21 6.56 -6.91
CA LEU A 83 -23.98 7.28 -6.59
C LEU A 83 -23.27 7.79 -7.84
N SER A 84 -23.12 6.97 -8.88
CA SER A 84 -22.50 7.40 -10.15
C SER A 84 -23.32 8.51 -10.83
N GLY A 85 -24.65 8.43 -10.75
CA GLY A 85 -25.56 9.50 -11.17
C GLY A 85 -25.37 10.80 -10.38
N GLN A 86 -25.20 10.72 -9.05
CA GLN A 86 -24.93 11.89 -8.22
C GLN A 86 -23.57 12.52 -8.52
N LEU A 87 -22.53 11.71 -8.71
CA LEU A 87 -21.17 12.17 -9.03
C LEU A 87 -21.10 12.81 -10.41
N SER A 88 -21.73 12.22 -11.42
CA SER A 88 -21.81 12.81 -12.76
C SER A 88 -22.55 14.16 -12.72
N GLY A 89 -23.66 14.24 -11.97
CA GLY A 89 -24.37 15.50 -11.73
C GLY A 89 -23.53 16.56 -11.02
N ALA A 90 -22.77 16.18 -9.99
CA ALA A 90 -21.90 17.08 -9.23
C ALA A 90 -20.72 17.59 -10.07
N ARG A 91 -20.08 16.70 -10.84
CA ARG A 91 -18.98 17.05 -11.76
C ARG A 91 -19.43 18.04 -12.84
N ASN A 92 -20.66 17.89 -13.34
CA ASN A 92 -21.24 18.84 -14.29
C ASN A 92 -21.52 20.21 -13.65
N LYS A 93 -21.91 20.26 -12.37
CA LYS A 93 -22.13 21.53 -11.66
C LYS A 93 -20.84 22.30 -11.38
N GLU A 94 -19.74 21.60 -11.12
CA GLU A 94 -18.42 22.24 -10.97
C GLU A 94 -17.98 22.92 -12.28
N ASN A 95 -18.36 22.36 -13.43
CA ASN A 95 -17.95 22.86 -14.74
C ASN A 95 -18.84 23.98 -15.32
N VAL A 96 -19.90 24.40 -14.62
CA VAL A 96 -20.83 25.48 -15.06
C VAL A 96 -20.70 26.73 -14.18
N GLN A 97 -19.50 27.01 -13.65
CA GLN A 97 -19.18 28.36 -13.17
C GLN A 97 -18.43 29.13 -14.29
N PRO A 98 -18.85 30.35 -14.66
CA PRO A 98 -18.83 30.77 -16.06
C PRO A 98 -17.62 31.64 -16.45
N GLN A 99 -17.15 31.41 -17.67
CA GLN A 99 -16.62 32.38 -18.64
C GLN A 99 -15.83 33.59 -18.11
N SER A 100 -14.49 33.52 -18.18
CA SER A 100 -13.65 34.50 -18.90
C SER A 100 -12.18 34.26 -18.54
N SER A 101 -11.41 33.75 -19.50
CA SER A 101 -10.04 34.15 -19.82
C SER A 101 -9.43 33.09 -20.72
N GLU A 102 -9.71 33.31 -21.99
CA GLU A 102 -9.00 32.77 -23.13
C GLU A 102 -7.49 32.98 -22.94
N VAL A 103 -6.77 31.92 -22.58
CA VAL A 103 -5.33 31.83 -22.84
C VAL A 103 -5.07 30.43 -23.37
N GLN A 104 -4.95 30.36 -24.69
CA GLN A 104 -4.50 29.18 -25.42
C GLN A 104 -3.16 28.69 -24.86
N GLY A 105 -3.15 27.43 -24.45
CA GLY A 105 -1.95 26.69 -24.10
C GLY A 105 -2.17 25.22 -24.38
N GLN A 106 -2.41 24.88 -25.65
CA GLN A 106 -2.35 23.51 -26.12
C GLN A 106 -0.94 22.97 -25.91
N VAL A 107 -0.77 22.02 -25.00
CA VAL A 107 0.21 20.95 -25.14
C VAL A 107 -0.48 19.66 -24.71
N SER A 108 -1.16 19.03 -25.67
CA SER A 108 -1.60 17.65 -25.56
C SER A 108 -0.37 16.75 -25.54
N ILE A 109 -0.09 16.10 -24.41
CA ILE A 109 0.76 14.92 -24.37
C ILE A 109 -0.11 13.79 -23.88
N SER A 110 -0.51 12.96 -24.83
CA SER A 110 -1.25 11.72 -24.64
C SER A 110 -0.43 10.78 -23.75
N PRO A 111 -1.04 10.09 -22.76
CA PRO A 111 -0.35 9.10 -21.94
C PRO A 111 -0.18 7.82 -22.74
N GLU A 112 1.07 7.41 -22.91
CA GLU A 112 1.42 6.12 -23.52
C GLU A 112 1.31 5.02 -22.43
N PRO A 113 0.54 3.95 -22.67
CA PRO A 113 0.30 2.91 -21.68
C PRO A 113 1.23 1.71 -21.85
N LEU A 114 1.28 0.89 -20.79
CA LEU A 114 1.70 -0.52 -20.76
C LEU A 114 3.21 -0.81 -20.62
N GLN A 115 3.65 -0.97 -19.37
CA GLN A 115 4.72 -1.93 -19.03
C GLN A 115 4.20 -2.95 -18.00
N ARG A 116 3.60 -4.02 -18.52
CA ARG A 116 3.85 -5.41 -18.06
C ARG A 116 4.90 -5.97 -19.06
N PRO A 117 5.73 -6.99 -18.80
CA PRO A 117 5.69 -8.07 -17.80
C PRO A 117 7.10 -8.19 -17.11
N GLU A 118 7.49 -9.12 -16.24
CA GLU A 118 7.48 -10.58 -16.33
C GLU A 118 7.76 -11.20 -14.95
N LYS A 119 7.04 -12.30 -14.73
CA LYS A 119 7.23 -13.35 -13.72
C LYS A 119 8.72 -13.68 -13.49
N LEU A 120 9.18 -13.54 -12.25
CA LEU A 120 10.44 -14.13 -11.80
C LEU A 120 10.13 -15.31 -10.86
N LYS A 121 10.16 -16.49 -11.48
CA LYS A 121 10.70 -17.76 -10.98
C LYS A 121 10.21 -18.23 -9.60
N GLU A 122 9.21 -19.11 -9.66
CA GLU A 122 9.15 -20.27 -8.78
C GLU A 122 10.45 -21.07 -8.93
N GLU A 123 11.24 -21.12 -7.86
CA GLU A 123 12.34 -22.06 -7.71
C GLU A 123 11.79 -23.35 -7.10
N THR A 124 11.21 -24.18 -7.96
CA THR A 124 11.08 -25.62 -7.72
C THR A 124 12.48 -26.24 -7.87
N MET A 125 13.14 -26.52 -6.75
CA MET A 125 14.27 -27.44 -6.69
C MET A 125 13.90 -28.59 -5.76
N SER A 126 13.33 -29.61 -6.38
CA SER A 126 13.33 -30.99 -5.93
C SER A 126 14.77 -31.49 -5.79
N SER A 127 15.10 -32.14 -4.67
CA SER A 127 16.17 -33.16 -4.56
C SER A 127 16.06 -33.81 -3.16
N ALA A 128 15.41 -34.96 -3.03
CA ALA A 128 15.90 -36.33 -3.27
C ALA A 128 16.66 -36.93 -2.06
N GLY A 129 16.25 -38.15 -1.69
CA GLY A 129 16.85 -39.01 -0.65
C GLY A 129 15.78 -39.50 0.33
N ASP A 130 14.93 -40.47 -0.01
CA ASP A 130 15.19 -41.92 -0.13
C ASP A 130 15.73 -42.54 1.17
N THR A 131 14.82 -43.07 1.99
CA THR A 131 15.05 -44.31 2.74
C THR A 131 13.71 -45.04 2.88
N GLN A 132 13.63 -46.17 2.20
CA GLN A 132 12.60 -47.19 2.30
C GLN A 132 12.39 -47.66 3.75
N ASP A 133 11.15 -47.91 4.16
CA ASP A 133 10.83 -49.20 4.78
C ASP A 133 9.36 -49.56 4.55
N GLU A 134 9.16 -50.81 4.15
CA GLU A 134 7.91 -51.41 3.73
C GLU A 134 6.95 -51.64 4.91
N ALA A 135 5.69 -51.23 4.75
CA ALA A 135 4.58 -51.83 5.46
C ALA A 135 3.41 -51.98 4.48
N ALA A 136 3.36 -53.13 3.82
CA ALA A 136 2.28 -53.56 2.96
C ALA A 136 1.00 -53.87 3.77
N GLY A 137 -0.05 -53.07 3.51
CA GLY A 137 -1.46 -53.47 3.56
C GLY A 137 -2.24 -53.28 4.87
N PRO A 138 -3.59 -53.30 4.80
CA PRO A 138 -4.46 -53.28 3.64
C PRO A 138 -5.14 -51.91 3.46
N GLU A 139 -5.78 -51.78 2.31
CA GLU A 139 -6.65 -50.68 1.91
C GLU A 139 -7.73 -50.48 2.98
N GLU A 140 -7.46 -49.61 3.96
CA GLU A 140 -8.47 -49.08 4.85
C GLU A 140 -9.40 -48.27 3.96
N GLU A 141 -10.46 -48.94 3.47
CA GLU A 141 -11.64 -48.30 2.93
C GLU A 141 -12.12 -47.28 3.97
N LEU A 142 -11.65 -46.04 3.84
CA LEU A 142 -12.15 -44.92 4.61
C LEU A 142 -13.66 -44.92 4.44
N LEU A 143 -14.38 -45.03 5.56
CA LEU A 143 -15.83 -45.09 5.55
C LEU A 143 -16.37 -43.93 4.70
N PRO A 144 -17.21 -44.19 3.68
CA PRO A 144 -17.75 -43.15 2.83
C PRO A 144 -18.53 -42.15 3.69
N GLY A 145 -17.97 -40.96 3.87
CA GLY A 145 -18.52 -39.92 4.76
C GLY A 145 -17.48 -39.19 5.61
N VAL A 146 -16.29 -39.77 5.84
CA VAL A 146 -15.22 -39.10 6.59
C VAL A 146 -14.79 -37.81 5.90
N ASP A 147 -14.61 -37.85 4.58
CA ASP A 147 -14.23 -36.68 3.79
C ASP A 147 -15.25 -35.55 3.91
N VAL A 148 -16.54 -35.88 3.89
CA VAL A 148 -17.63 -34.91 4.03
C VAL A 148 -17.60 -34.25 5.42
N LEU A 149 -17.32 -35.03 6.48
CA LEU A 149 -17.19 -34.48 7.83
C LEU A 149 -15.99 -33.55 7.98
N LEU A 150 -14.87 -33.84 7.31
CA LEU A 150 -13.69 -32.96 7.32
C LEU A 150 -13.93 -31.69 6.51
N GLU A 151 -14.76 -31.75 5.46
CA GLU A 151 -15.18 -30.59 4.68
C GLU A 151 -16.09 -29.65 5.50
N VAL A 152 -17.07 -30.21 6.23
CA VAL A 152 -17.99 -29.39 7.06
C VAL A 152 -17.41 -28.98 8.42
N PHE A 153 -16.47 -29.75 8.98
CA PHE A 153 -15.80 -29.48 10.25
C PHE A 153 -14.27 -29.52 10.08
N PRO A 154 -13.63 -28.42 9.65
CA PRO A 154 -12.19 -28.39 9.40
C PRO A 154 -11.34 -28.56 10.68
N THR A 155 -11.94 -28.38 11.85
CA THR A 155 -11.31 -28.64 13.15
C THR A 155 -11.42 -30.10 13.60
N CYS A 156 -12.25 -30.90 12.93
CA CYS A 156 -12.41 -32.32 13.22
C CYS A 156 -11.19 -33.09 12.74
N SER A 157 -10.69 -34.02 13.57
CA SER A 157 -9.65 -34.94 13.13
C SER A 157 -10.25 -36.13 12.37
N VAL A 158 -9.44 -36.77 11.52
CA VAL A 158 -9.83 -37.99 10.80
C VAL A 158 -10.33 -39.07 11.77
N GLU A 159 -9.63 -39.25 12.91
CA GLU A 159 -10.01 -40.21 13.96
C GLU A 159 -11.37 -39.88 14.59
N GLN A 160 -11.65 -38.60 14.81
CA GLN A 160 -12.94 -38.16 15.35
C GLN A 160 -14.07 -38.44 14.36
N ALA A 161 -13.89 -38.06 13.09
CA ALA A 161 -14.86 -38.30 12.03
C ALA A 161 -15.16 -39.80 11.83
N GLN A 162 -14.12 -40.64 11.79
CA GLN A 162 -14.29 -42.10 11.72
C GLN A 162 -15.04 -42.64 12.94
N TRP A 163 -14.71 -42.17 14.15
CA TRP A 163 -15.36 -42.64 15.36
C TRP A 163 -16.84 -42.26 15.43
N VAL A 164 -17.21 -41.01 15.10
CA VAL A 164 -18.62 -40.61 15.10
C VAL A 164 -19.40 -41.33 14.00
N LEU A 165 -18.82 -41.56 12.82
CA LEU A 165 -19.47 -42.35 11.77
C LEU A 165 -19.68 -43.80 12.19
N ALA A 166 -18.69 -44.42 12.83
CA ALA A 166 -18.82 -45.77 13.36
C ALA A 166 -19.92 -45.85 14.43
N LYS A 167 -20.04 -44.83 15.29
CA LYS A 167 -21.06 -44.76 16.34
C LYS A 167 -22.47 -44.47 15.79
N ALA A 168 -22.56 -43.63 14.75
CA ALA A 168 -23.76 -43.36 13.99
C ALA A 168 -24.12 -44.48 12.99
N ARG A 169 -23.34 -45.57 12.96
CA ARG A 169 -23.55 -46.74 12.08
C ARG A 169 -23.57 -46.37 10.59
N GLY A 170 -22.77 -45.37 10.21
CA GLY A 170 -22.67 -44.86 8.83
C GLY A 170 -23.70 -43.80 8.47
N ASP A 171 -24.57 -43.38 9.39
CA ASP A 171 -25.46 -42.25 9.16
C ASP A 171 -24.71 -40.92 9.33
N LEU A 172 -24.61 -40.15 8.25
CA LEU A 172 -23.90 -38.87 8.25
C LEU A 172 -24.64 -37.81 9.08
N GLU A 173 -25.98 -37.80 9.06
CA GLU A 173 -26.77 -36.78 9.74
C GLU A 173 -26.66 -36.92 11.26
N GLU A 174 -26.76 -38.16 11.77
CA GLU A 174 -26.51 -38.46 13.17
C GLU A 174 -25.03 -38.20 13.56
N ALA A 175 -24.06 -38.50 12.69
CA ALA A 175 -22.66 -38.20 12.96
C ALA A 175 -22.38 -36.69 13.08
N VAL A 176 -22.98 -35.88 12.21
CA VAL A 176 -22.93 -34.41 12.28
C VAL A 176 -23.57 -33.93 13.58
N GLN A 177 -24.75 -34.44 13.93
CA GLN A 177 -25.44 -34.10 15.17
C GLN A 177 -24.57 -34.41 16.40
N MET A 178 -23.91 -35.57 16.43
CA MET A 178 -22.98 -35.95 17.49
C MET A 178 -21.79 -35.00 17.62
N LEU A 179 -21.24 -34.55 16.48
CA LEU A 179 -20.11 -33.61 16.45
C LEU A 179 -20.53 -32.23 16.98
N VAL A 180 -21.71 -31.75 16.60
CA VAL A 180 -22.28 -30.46 17.02
C VAL A 180 -22.64 -30.46 18.50
N GLU A 181 -23.26 -31.53 18.99
CA GLU A 181 -23.65 -31.62 20.40
C GLU A 181 -22.43 -31.74 21.34
N GLY A 182 -21.24 -32.06 20.81
CA GLY A 182 -20.04 -32.33 21.60
C GLY A 182 -20.24 -33.47 22.60
N LYS A 183 -21.26 -34.31 22.38
CA LYS A 183 -21.70 -35.32 23.34
C LYS A 183 -20.79 -36.53 23.27
N GLN A 184 -19.90 -36.57 24.26
CA GLN A 184 -19.38 -37.81 24.83
C GLN A 184 -18.58 -38.64 23.82
N GLY A 185 -17.58 -37.99 23.23
CA GLY A 185 -16.43 -38.69 22.68
C GLY A 185 -15.64 -39.46 23.73
N PRO A 186 -14.77 -40.41 23.35
CA PRO A 186 -13.86 -41.07 24.27
C PRO A 186 -13.07 -40.02 25.08
N PRO A 187 -12.79 -40.29 26.37
CA PRO A 187 -12.07 -39.36 27.25
C PRO A 187 -10.66 -38.98 26.75
N ALA A 188 -10.15 -39.68 25.74
CA ALA A 188 -8.89 -39.34 25.06
C ALA A 188 -8.93 -38.00 24.31
N TRP A 189 -10.11 -37.46 24.01
CA TRP A 189 -10.26 -36.19 23.27
C TRP A 189 -10.25 -34.94 24.15
N ASP A 190 -10.11 -35.09 25.47
CA ASP A 190 -9.71 -33.99 26.37
C ASP A 190 -8.22 -33.61 26.20
N GLY A 191 -7.65 -33.90 25.03
CA GLY A 191 -6.42 -33.27 24.57
C GLY A 191 -6.61 -31.76 24.48
N PRO A 192 -5.55 -30.96 24.69
CA PRO A 192 -5.64 -29.52 24.92
C PRO A 192 -6.09 -28.67 23.70
N ASN A 193 -6.69 -29.29 22.66
CA ASN A 193 -7.15 -28.61 21.45
C ASN A 193 -8.65 -28.30 21.42
N GLN A 194 -9.32 -28.34 22.58
CA GLN A 194 -10.60 -27.67 22.78
C GLN A 194 -10.34 -26.20 23.13
N ASP A 195 -9.71 -25.47 22.21
CA ASP A 195 -9.83 -24.02 22.08
C ASP A 195 -11.22 -23.69 21.49
N LEU A 196 -12.27 -24.29 22.05
CA LEU A 196 -13.47 -23.52 22.36
C LEU A 196 -12.98 -22.23 23.02
N PRO A 197 -13.63 -21.07 22.84
CA PRO A 197 -13.30 -19.89 23.60
C PRO A 197 -13.71 -20.16 25.05
N ARG A 198 -12.93 -21.01 25.74
CA ARG A 198 -12.79 -21.04 27.18
C ARG A 198 -12.73 -19.58 27.52
N ARG A 199 -13.59 -19.21 28.45
CA ARG A 199 -13.62 -17.93 29.11
C ARG A 199 -12.25 -17.67 29.74
N LEU A 200 -11.24 -17.43 28.90
CA LEU A 200 -9.91 -17.01 29.21
C LEU A 200 -10.19 -15.70 29.88
N ARG A 201 -10.21 -15.77 31.20
CA ARG A 201 -10.30 -14.64 32.09
C ARG A 201 -9.32 -13.64 31.49
N GLY A 202 -9.85 -12.60 30.84
CA GLY A 202 -9.03 -11.67 30.10
C GLY A 202 -7.93 -11.17 31.03
N PRO A 203 -6.73 -10.88 30.49
CA PRO A 203 -5.65 -10.35 31.32
C PRO A 203 -6.20 -9.22 32.17
N GLN A 204 -5.83 -9.20 33.46
CA GLN A 204 -6.31 -8.19 34.40
C GLN A 204 -6.12 -6.79 33.79
N LYS A 205 -6.98 -5.82 34.10
CA LYS A 205 -6.96 -4.50 33.46
C LYS A 205 -5.58 -3.84 33.49
N ASP A 206 -4.81 -4.10 34.53
CA ASP A 206 -3.45 -3.57 34.71
C ASP A 206 -2.43 -4.25 33.77
N GLU A 207 -2.62 -5.52 33.42
CA GLU A 207 -1.75 -6.30 32.52
C GLU A 207 -2.23 -6.30 31.07
N LEU A 208 -3.47 -5.88 30.81
CA LEU A 208 -4.07 -5.89 29.47
C LEU A 208 -3.27 -5.05 28.48
N LYS A 209 -2.75 -3.89 28.90
CA LYS A 209 -1.90 -3.04 28.03
C LYS A 209 -0.64 -3.76 27.61
N SER A 210 0.08 -4.37 28.56
CA SER A 210 1.28 -5.17 28.27
C SER A 210 0.96 -6.37 27.40
N PHE A 211 -0.16 -7.05 27.61
CA PHE A 211 -0.60 -8.17 26.78
C PHE A 211 -0.88 -7.74 25.33
N ILE A 212 -1.59 -6.64 25.14
CA ILE A 212 -1.90 -6.09 23.81
C ILE A 212 -0.60 -5.63 23.13
N LEU A 213 0.25 -4.89 23.83
CA LEU A 213 1.57 -4.48 23.30
C LEU A 213 2.40 -5.71 22.92
N GLN A 214 2.54 -6.71 23.79
CA GLN A 214 3.34 -7.89 23.46
C GLN A 214 2.77 -8.70 22.29
N LYS A 215 1.43 -8.79 22.17
CA LYS A 215 0.78 -9.57 21.12
C LYS A 215 0.86 -8.89 19.74
N TYR A 216 0.84 -7.56 19.69
CA TYR A 216 0.70 -6.82 18.43
C TYR A 216 1.85 -5.85 18.13
N MET A 217 2.74 -5.56 19.08
CA MET A 217 3.88 -4.68 18.85
C MET A 217 4.98 -5.45 18.11
N MET A 218 5.16 -5.09 16.83
CA MET A 218 6.33 -5.52 16.07
C MET A 218 7.52 -4.68 16.51
N VAL A 219 8.37 -5.25 17.37
CA VAL A 219 9.67 -4.65 17.72
C VAL A 219 10.70 -5.14 16.73
N ASP A 220 11.14 -4.26 15.83
CA ASP A 220 12.24 -4.58 14.92
C ASP A 220 13.58 -4.51 15.67
N SER A 221 13.95 -5.63 16.27
CA SER A 221 15.24 -5.78 16.95
C SER A 221 16.45 -5.73 16.00
N ALA A 222 16.23 -5.81 14.69
CA ALA A 222 17.32 -5.73 13.71
C ALA A 222 17.72 -4.28 13.43
N GLU A 223 16.76 -3.35 13.41
CA GLU A 223 17.04 -1.92 13.20
C GLU A 223 17.75 -1.29 14.40
N ASP A 224 17.43 -1.73 15.63
CA ASP A 224 18.11 -1.28 16.86
C ASP A 224 19.63 -1.54 16.85
N GLN A 225 20.09 -2.53 16.09
CA GLN A 225 21.52 -2.81 15.94
C GLN A 225 22.22 -1.84 14.98
N LYS A 226 21.46 -1.13 14.13
CA LYS A 226 22.01 -0.16 13.17
C LYS A 226 22.14 1.20 13.85
N ILE A 227 23.31 1.47 14.39
CA ILE A 227 23.63 2.81 14.90
C ILE A 227 23.68 3.78 13.71
N HIS A 228 22.63 4.59 13.55
CA HIS A 228 22.61 5.67 12.57
C HIS A 228 23.70 6.70 12.91
N ARG A 229 24.77 6.70 12.12
CA ARG A 229 25.80 7.75 12.15
C ARG A 229 25.52 8.73 11.03
N PRO A 230 24.92 9.90 11.30
CA PRO A 230 24.73 10.90 10.26
C PRO A 230 26.08 11.26 9.65
N MET A 231 26.18 11.20 8.32
CA MET A 231 27.41 11.53 7.63
C MET A 231 27.79 12.97 7.93
N ALA A 232 29.03 13.18 8.38
CA ALA A 232 29.58 14.51 8.55
C ALA A 232 29.48 15.26 7.20
N PRO A 233 29.07 16.55 7.21
CA PRO A 233 29.01 17.35 6.00
C PRO A 233 30.34 17.21 5.24
N LYS A 234 30.27 16.79 3.97
CA LYS A 234 31.44 16.56 3.13
C LYS A 234 32.32 17.80 3.20
N GLU A 235 33.52 17.66 3.79
CA GLU A 235 34.48 18.75 3.90
C GLU A 235 34.95 19.07 2.48
N ALA A 236 34.29 20.06 1.85
CA ALA A 236 34.66 20.48 0.51
C ALA A 236 36.13 20.93 0.55
N PRO A 237 36.95 20.53 -0.44
CA PRO A 237 38.37 20.81 -0.42
C PRO A 237 38.60 22.31 -0.25
N LYS A 238 39.26 22.68 0.87
CA LYS A 238 39.52 24.07 1.24
C LYS A 238 40.27 24.75 0.09
N LYS A 239 39.63 25.72 -0.55
CA LYS A 239 40.27 26.52 -1.60
C LYS A 239 41.30 27.43 -0.94
N LEU A 240 42.58 27.11 -1.10
CA LEU A 240 43.69 27.92 -0.58
C LEU A 240 43.72 29.27 -1.31
N ILE A 241 43.25 30.32 -0.62
CA ILE A 241 43.35 31.69 -1.11
C ILE A 241 44.82 32.12 -1.02
N ARG A 242 45.41 32.50 -2.16
CA ARG A 242 46.77 33.03 -2.23
C ARG A 242 46.73 34.55 -2.30
N TYR A 243 47.73 35.19 -1.68
CA TYR A 243 47.88 36.65 -1.65
C TYR A 243 49.17 37.06 -2.35
N ILE A 244 49.13 38.18 -3.08
CA ILE A 244 50.29 38.91 -3.60
C ILE A 244 49.95 40.38 -3.35
N ASP A 245 50.89 41.10 -2.73
CA ASP A 245 50.73 42.50 -2.32
C ASP A 245 49.45 42.75 -1.52
N ASN A 246 49.16 41.86 -0.56
CA ASN A 246 47.97 41.88 0.30
C ASN A 246 46.63 41.84 -0.48
N GLN A 247 46.66 41.54 -1.77
CA GLN A 247 45.47 41.40 -2.62
C GLN A 247 45.24 39.92 -2.98
N ILE A 248 43.96 39.54 -3.07
CA ILE A 248 43.57 38.16 -3.37
C ILE A 248 43.96 37.80 -4.81
N VAL A 249 44.82 36.80 -4.89
CA VAL A 249 45.37 36.07 -6.04
C VAL A 249 44.33 35.56 -7.03
N SER A 250 43.79 34.44 -6.64
CA SER A 250 42.94 33.59 -7.43
C SER A 250 42.23 32.69 -6.41
N THR A 251 40.91 32.64 -6.50
CA THR A 251 40.10 31.62 -5.80
C THR A 251 39.93 30.36 -6.65
N LYS A 252 40.50 30.35 -7.87
CA LYS A 252 40.20 29.41 -8.95
C LYS A 252 41.43 28.64 -9.49
N GLY A 253 42.64 28.92 -9.01
CA GLY A 253 43.84 28.14 -9.35
C GLY A 253 44.51 28.50 -10.69
N GLU A 254 44.11 29.61 -11.32
CA GLU A 254 44.73 30.10 -12.56
C GLU A 254 46.11 30.73 -12.28
N ARG A 255 47.07 30.46 -13.19
CA ARG A 255 48.52 30.59 -12.94
C ARG A 255 49.19 31.89 -13.37
N PHE A 256 48.46 32.89 -13.89
CA PHE A 256 49.07 34.16 -14.28
C PHE A 256 48.20 35.34 -13.87
N LYS A 257 48.85 36.40 -13.37
CA LYS A 257 48.25 37.71 -13.12
C LYS A 257 48.97 38.74 -13.96
N ASP A 258 48.24 39.41 -14.84
CA ASP A 258 48.74 40.63 -15.47
C ASP A 258 48.72 41.73 -14.41
N VAL A 259 49.88 41.95 -13.77
CA VAL A 259 50.08 43.06 -12.84
C VAL A 259 50.20 44.33 -13.67
N ARG A 260 49.10 45.07 -13.84
CA ARG A 260 49.10 46.39 -14.46
C ARG A 260 49.73 47.39 -13.51
N ASN A 261 50.99 47.76 -13.76
CA ASN A 261 51.68 48.81 -13.02
C ASN A 261 51.09 50.19 -13.36
N PRO A 262 50.49 50.93 -12.41
CA PRO A 262 49.89 52.24 -12.68
C PRO A 262 50.93 53.29 -13.09
N GLU A 263 52.16 53.21 -12.56
CA GLU A 263 53.25 54.14 -12.92
C GLU A 263 53.57 54.13 -14.43
N ALA A 264 53.47 52.97 -15.09
CA ALA A 264 53.74 52.87 -16.52
C ALA A 264 52.66 53.55 -17.38
N GLU A 265 51.45 53.74 -16.84
CA GLU A 265 50.36 54.44 -17.51
C GLU A 265 50.50 55.96 -17.38
N GLU A 266 50.89 56.45 -16.20
CA GLU A 266 51.19 57.87 -15.98
C GLU A 266 52.38 58.36 -16.82
N MET A 267 53.43 57.54 -16.96
CA MET A 267 54.58 57.88 -17.81
C MET A 267 54.20 57.97 -19.29
N LYS A 268 53.27 57.13 -19.78
CA LYS A 268 52.77 57.21 -21.16
C LYS A 268 51.95 58.47 -21.39
N ALA A 269 51.19 58.91 -20.39
CA ALA A 269 50.44 60.16 -20.46
C ALA A 269 51.34 61.40 -20.50
N THR A 270 52.54 61.32 -19.91
CA THR A 270 53.49 62.46 -19.79
C THR A 270 54.43 62.59 -21.00
N TYR A 271 54.37 61.68 -21.97
CA TYR A 271 55.27 61.71 -23.14
C TYR A 271 54.89 62.83 -24.12
N ILE A 272 55.50 64.02 -23.93
CA ILE A 272 55.37 65.16 -24.83
C ILE A 272 56.32 64.95 -26.01
N ASN A 273 55.76 64.67 -27.19
CA ASN A 273 56.49 64.61 -28.45
C ASN A 273 57.00 66.00 -28.86
N LEU A 274 58.25 66.33 -28.53
CA LEU A 274 58.89 67.57 -29.01
C LEU A 274 59.25 67.41 -30.49
N LYS A 275 58.55 68.14 -31.37
CA LYS A 275 58.89 68.19 -32.79
C LYS A 275 60.24 68.88 -32.98
N PRO A 276 61.18 68.29 -33.76
CA PRO A 276 62.47 68.91 -34.04
C PRO A 276 62.30 70.26 -34.74
N ALA A 277 63.01 71.29 -34.27
CA ALA A 277 62.96 72.64 -34.82
C ALA A 277 63.38 72.65 -36.31
N ARG A 278 62.55 73.27 -37.15
CA ARG A 278 62.82 73.47 -38.58
C ARG A 278 64.13 74.25 -38.75
N LYS A 279 65.15 73.60 -39.32
CA LYS A 279 66.40 74.26 -39.69
C LYS A 279 66.12 75.22 -40.85
N TYR A 280 66.18 76.53 -40.58
CA TYR A 280 66.20 77.56 -41.62
C TYR A 280 67.52 77.43 -42.40
N ARG A 281 67.42 77.24 -43.72
CA ARG A 281 68.56 77.39 -44.63
C ARG A 281 68.60 78.85 -45.06
N PHE A 282 69.60 79.59 -44.60
CA PHE A 282 69.92 80.89 -45.17
C PHE A 282 70.57 80.66 -46.54
N HIS A 283 70.00 81.31 -47.55
CA HIS A 283 70.44 81.30 -48.94
C HIS A 283 71.75 82.07 -49.11
#